data_AF-A0A1F9VSR6-F1
#
_entry.id   AF-A0A1F9VSR6-F1
#
_cell.length_a   1.000
_cell.length_b   1.000
_cell.length_c   1.000
_cell.angle_alpha   90.00
_cell.angle_beta   90.00
_cell.angle_gamma   90.00
#
_symmetry.space_group_name_H-M   'P 1'
#
loop_
_entity.id
_entity.type
_entity.pdbx_description
1 polymer ?
#
loop_
_entity_poly.entity_id
_entity_poly.type
_entity_poly.pdbx_seq_one_letter_code
_entity_poly.pdbx_strand_id
1 'polypeptide(L)'
;MELDGIKPFYVCRKLSTAVRTALEKLLAAGEPVLEVEAYRPGRTKNPLGRDGDRLGFSNHAYGAAVDINRSRNGLYDKCPKFGPGCRLIQGGPWRSGTKGALTRDCGIVSGMKKAGFKWGGEIEGAQKDFMHFSLGGY
;
A
#
# COMPACT_ATOMS: atom_id res chain seq x y z
N MET A 1 -5.63 -11.57 -11.16
CA MET A 1 -6.39 -10.38 -11.58
C MET A 1 -5.60 -9.74 -12.69
N GLU A 2 -6.28 -9.39 -13.76
CA GLU A 2 -5.70 -8.77 -14.95
C GLU A 2 -6.44 -7.46 -15.19
N LEU A 3 -5.66 -6.41 -15.40
CA LEU A 3 -6.07 -5.03 -15.64
C LEU A 3 -5.14 -4.46 -16.72
N ASP A 4 -5.66 -3.63 -17.62
CA ASP A 4 -4.87 -3.06 -18.70
C ASP A 4 -3.69 -2.23 -18.15
N GLY A 5 -2.51 -2.39 -18.76
CA GLY A 5 -1.29 -1.71 -18.34
C GLY A 5 -0.71 -2.13 -16.97
N ILE A 6 -1.32 -3.08 -16.25
CA ILE A 6 -0.86 -3.53 -14.92
C ILE A 6 -0.45 -5.00 -14.96
N LYS A 7 0.74 -5.31 -14.42
CA LYS A 7 1.21 -6.69 -14.28
C LYS A 7 0.18 -7.53 -13.48
N PRO A 8 -0.14 -8.77 -13.91
CA PRO A 8 -1.09 -9.61 -13.18
C PRO A 8 -0.70 -9.83 -11.71
N PHE A 9 -1.69 -9.81 -10.83
CA PHE A 9 -1.52 -10.01 -9.38
C PHE A 9 -2.69 -10.79 -8.77
N TYR A 10 -2.49 -11.33 -7.57
CA TYR A 10 -3.52 -12.07 -6.83
C TYR A 10 -4.01 -11.29 -5.61
N VAL A 11 -5.29 -11.44 -5.29
CA VAL A 11 -5.94 -10.89 -4.08
C VAL A 11 -6.88 -11.94 -3.52
N CYS A 12 -7.30 -11.78 -2.27
CA CYS A 12 -8.34 -12.61 -1.68
C CYS A 12 -9.60 -12.56 -2.57
N ARG A 13 -10.19 -13.72 -2.86
CA ARG A 13 -11.40 -13.83 -3.69
C ARG A 13 -12.56 -12.99 -3.16
N LYS A 14 -12.69 -12.84 -1.83
CA LYS A 14 -13.73 -12.01 -1.22
C LYS A 14 -13.54 -10.51 -1.52
N LEU A 15 -12.32 -10.09 -1.83
CA LEU A 15 -11.97 -8.68 -2.08
C LEU A 15 -11.77 -8.38 -3.57
N SER A 16 -11.73 -9.40 -4.42
CA SER A 16 -11.35 -9.24 -5.83
C SER A 16 -12.24 -8.27 -6.58
N THR A 17 -13.56 -8.31 -6.35
CA THR A 17 -14.50 -7.37 -6.97
C THR A 17 -14.24 -5.94 -6.52
N ALA A 18 -14.10 -5.70 -5.21
CA ALA A 18 -13.86 -4.36 -4.67
C ALA A 18 -12.53 -3.76 -5.18
N VAL A 19 -11.45 -4.56 -5.16
CA VAL A 19 -10.14 -4.14 -5.67
C VAL A 19 -10.20 -3.85 -7.17
N ARG A 20 -10.81 -4.76 -7.96
CA ARG A 20 -10.95 -4.59 -9.41
C ARG A 20 -11.69 -3.31 -9.75
N THR A 21 -12.89 -3.12 -9.19
CA THR A 21 -13.73 -1.96 -9.49
C THR A 21 -13.05 -0.66 -9.07
N ALA A 22 -12.33 -0.64 -7.95
CA ALA A 22 -11.58 0.55 -7.53
C ALA A 22 -10.47 0.89 -8.53
N LEU A 23 -9.64 -0.08 -8.92
CA LEU A 23 -8.52 0.14 -9.84
C LEU A 23 -8.97 0.47 -11.26
N GLU A 24 -10.02 -0.19 -11.78
CA GLU A 24 -10.58 0.12 -13.10
C GLU A 24 -11.11 1.57 -13.16
N LYS A 25 -11.77 2.03 -12.11
CA LYS A 25 -12.22 3.44 -12.01
C LYS A 25 -11.05 4.42 -11.99
N LEU A 26 -9.97 4.09 -11.26
CA LEU A 26 -8.77 4.92 -11.21
C LEU A 26 -8.09 4.99 -12.58
N LEU A 27 -7.91 3.84 -13.25
CA LEU A 27 -7.33 3.75 -14.59
C LEU A 27 -8.17 4.53 -15.61
N ALA A 28 -9.50 4.36 -15.58
CA ALA A 28 -10.42 5.09 -16.47
C ALA A 28 -10.42 6.61 -16.21
N ALA A 29 -10.14 7.05 -14.98
CA ALA A 29 -9.99 8.46 -14.63
C ALA A 29 -8.61 9.04 -15.02
N GLY A 30 -7.70 8.23 -15.58
CA GLY A 30 -6.34 8.66 -15.93
C GLY A 30 -5.40 8.81 -14.73
N GLU A 31 -5.78 8.29 -13.56
CA GLU A 31 -4.92 8.30 -12.38
C GLU A 31 -3.66 7.46 -12.64
N PRO A 32 -2.48 7.89 -12.15
CA PRO A 32 -1.22 7.25 -12.46
C PRO A 32 -1.00 5.98 -11.62
N VAL A 33 -1.82 4.96 -11.81
CA VAL A 33 -1.61 3.60 -11.29
C VAL A 33 -0.60 2.91 -12.21
N LEU A 34 0.65 2.78 -11.77
CA LEU A 34 1.77 2.29 -12.61
C LEU A 34 2.18 0.86 -12.24
N GLU A 35 2.03 0.50 -10.98
CA GLU A 35 2.35 -0.83 -10.46
C GLU A 35 1.38 -1.16 -9.32
N VAL A 36 1.03 -2.44 -9.24
CA VAL A 36 0.18 -2.99 -8.19
C VAL A 36 0.81 -4.29 -7.70
N GLU A 37 1.11 -4.35 -6.42
CA GLU A 37 1.49 -5.59 -5.74
C GLU A 37 0.46 -5.94 -4.68
N ALA A 38 0.06 -7.20 -4.55
CA ALA A 38 -0.95 -7.59 -3.58
C ALA A 38 -0.54 -8.85 -2.81
N TYR A 39 -1.12 -10.01 -3.12
CA TYR A 39 -0.81 -11.24 -2.41
C TYR A 39 0.69 -11.58 -2.47
N ARG A 40 1.31 -11.72 -1.30
CA ARG A 40 2.71 -12.13 -1.12
C ARG A 40 2.78 -13.15 0.01
N PRO A 41 2.91 -14.46 -0.29
CA PRO A 41 2.89 -15.51 0.72
C PRO A 41 4.05 -15.35 1.71
N GLY A 42 3.82 -15.73 2.97
CA GLY A 42 4.86 -15.79 4.00
C GLY A 42 5.38 -14.45 4.53
N ARG A 43 4.77 -13.31 4.15
CA ARG A 43 5.17 -12.00 4.68
C ARG A 43 4.73 -11.83 6.13
N THR A 44 5.69 -11.68 7.04
CA THR A 44 5.46 -11.48 8.48
C THR A 44 5.46 -9.99 8.86
N LYS A 45 4.86 -9.65 10.00
CA LYS A 45 4.82 -8.30 10.59
C LYS A 45 4.90 -8.38 12.12
N ASN A 46 5.07 -7.20 12.75
CA ASN A 46 5.09 -7.04 14.21
C ASN A 46 3.86 -7.68 14.89
N PRO A 47 3.95 -8.06 16.18
CA PRO A 47 5.05 -7.83 17.13
C PRO A 47 6.27 -8.74 16.92
N LEU A 48 7.39 -8.40 17.58
CA LEU A 48 8.55 -9.28 17.69
C LEU A 48 8.42 -10.17 18.94
N GLY A 49 8.84 -11.42 18.83
CA GLY A 49 9.02 -12.34 19.95
C GLY A 49 10.31 -12.05 20.71
N ARG A 50 10.56 -12.86 21.75
CA ARG A 50 11.73 -12.73 22.62
C ARG A 50 13.05 -12.84 21.85
N ASP A 51 13.06 -13.62 20.78
CA ASP A 51 14.24 -13.88 19.95
C ASP A 51 14.35 -12.92 18.74
N GLY A 52 13.49 -11.90 18.69
CA GLY A 52 13.46 -10.94 17.59
C GLY A 52 12.67 -11.42 16.35
N ASP A 53 12.03 -12.59 16.41
CA ASP A 53 11.19 -13.11 15.34
C ASP A 53 9.86 -12.38 15.22
N ARG A 54 9.36 -12.17 14.00
CA ARG A 54 8.03 -11.57 13.78
C ARG A 54 6.93 -12.60 14.02
N LEU A 55 6.02 -12.32 14.95
CA LEU A 55 4.96 -13.23 15.38
C LEU A 55 3.65 -13.08 14.58
N GLY A 56 3.51 -12.02 13.78
CA GLY A 56 2.31 -11.76 12.98
C GLY A 56 2.53 -11.98 11.49
N PHE A 57 1.43 -12.15 10.73
CA PHE A 57 1.44 -12.10 9.27
C PHE A 57 0.93 -10.75 8.75
N SER A 58 1.55 -10.27 7.67
CA SER A 58 1.12 -9.09 6.93
C SER A 58 -0.21 -9.34 6.24
N ASN A 59 -1.01 -8.29 6.03
CA ASN A 59 -2.24 -8.36 5.22
C ASN A 59 -1.97 -8.86 3.79
N HIS A 60 -0.75 -8.66 3.27
CA HIS A 60 -0.34 -9.23 1.99
C HIS A 60 -0.31 -10.77 1.99
N ALA A 61 0.00 -11.41 3.13
CA ALA A 61 -0.01 -12.86 3.24
C ALA A 61 -1.42 -13.46 3.15
N TYR A 62 -2.46 -12.64 3.33
CA TYR A 62 -3.86 -13.03 3.17
C TYR A 62 -4.49 -12.54 1.87
N GLY A 63 -3.72 -11.86 1.01
CA GLY A 63 -4.25 -11.18 -0.18
C GLY A 63 -5.24 -10.07 0.18
N ALA A 64 -5.16 -9.53 1.40
CA ALA A 64 -6.04 -8.52 1.96
C ALA A 64 -5.48 -7.09 1.88
N ALA A 65 -4.34 -6.94 1.22
CA ALA A 65 -3.68 -5.66 0.99
C ALA A 65 -3.21 -5.51 -0.45
N VAL A 66 -3.10 -4.26 -0.86
CA VAL A 66 -2.59 -3.82 -2.16
C VAL A 66 -1.59 -2.69 -1.91
N ASP A 67 -0.39 -2.83 -2.44
CA ASP A 67 0.58 -1.76 -2.59
C ASP A 67 0.43 -1.16 -3.99
N ILE A 68 0.25 0.14 -4.09
CA ILE A 68 0.20 0.87 -5.36
C ILE A 68 1.45 1.74 -5.49
N ASN A 69 2.10 1.72 -6.65
CA ASN A 69 3.25 2.58 -6.91
C ASN A 69 4.38 2.39 -5.88
N ARG A 70 4.65 1.14 -5.47
CA ARG A 70 5.69 0.73 -4.50
C ARG A 70 7.08 1.28 -4.81
N SER A 71 7.52 1.32 -6.06
CA SER A 71 8.79 1.92 -6.50
C SER A 71 8.86 3.44 -6.34
N ARG A 72 7.74 4.09 -6.03
CA ARG A 72 7.60 5.55 -5.84
C ARG A 72 7.07 5.94 -4.47
N ASN A 73 6.65 4.96 -3.67
CA ASN A 73 6.02 5.16 -2.38
C ASN A 73 6.60 4.14 -1.40
N GLY A 74 7.30 4.64 -0.39
CA GLY A 74 8.03 3.78 0.53
C GLY A 74 7.29 3.52 1.84
N LEU A 75 7.76 2.49 2.52
CA LEU A 75 7.57 2.29 3.94
C LEU A 75 8.74 2.94 4.68
N TYR A 76 8.42 3.79 5.66
CA TYR A 76 9.37 4.54 6.47
C TYR A 76 9.21 4.20 7.95
N ASP A 77 10.32 4.14 8.67
CA ASP A 77 10.38 4.10 10.13
C ASP A 77 11.06 5.34 10.71
N LYS A 78 11.08 5.46 12.05
CA LYS A 78 11.59 6.64 12.78
C LYS A 78 10.93 7.94 12.30
N CYS A 79 9.65 7.86 11.97
CA CYS A 79 8.92 8.86 11.23
C CYS A 79 7.67 9.36 11.97
N PRO A 80 7.82 10.01 13.14
CA PRO A 80 6.68 10.57 13.87
C PRO A 80 5.95 11.64 13.05
N LYS A 81 6.72 12.44 12.30
CA LYS A 81 6.24 13.38 11.27
C LYS A 81 7.05 13.13 10.01
N PHE A 82 6.38 13.02 8.86
CA PHE A 82 7.07 12.78 7.60
C PHE A 82 8.03 13.92 7.24
N GLY A 83 9.28 13.58 6.93
CA GLY A 83 10.35 14.54 6.66
C GLY A 83 11.74 13.89 6.59
N PRO A 84 12.83 14.68 6.50
CA PRO A 84 14.19 14.17 6.30
C PRO A 84 14.71 13.20 7.37
N GLY A 85 14.13 13.23 8.58
CA GLY A 85 14.49 12.31 9.67
C GLY A 85 13.88 10.91 9.54
N CYS A 86 12.94 10.71 8.62
CA CYS A 86 12.34 9.41 8.36
C CYS A 86 13.29 8.53 7.55
N ARG A 87 13.44 7.27 7.96
CA ARG A 87 14.29 6.32 7.25
C ARG A 87 13.45 5.39 6.38
N LEU A 88 13.77 5.34 5.09
CA LEU A 88 13.18 4.39 4.15
C LEU A 88 13.63 2.96 4.49
N ILE A 89 12.68 2.04 4.64
CA ILE A 89 12.97 0.63 4.92
C ILE A 89 12.51 -0.32 3.80
N GLN A 90 11.50 0.05 3.02
CA GLN A 90 11.06 -0.72 1.84
C GLN A 90 10.42 0.18 0.78
N GLY A 91 10.38 -0.31 -0.47
CA GLY A 91 9.84 0.43 -1.61
C GLY A 91 10.82 1.49 -2.10
N GLY A 92 10.32 2.42 -2.92
CA GLY A 92 11.10 3.55 -3.40
C GLY A 92 10.86 4.82 -2.60
N PRO A 93 11.80 5.79 -2.66
CA PRO A 93 11.66 7.04 -1.94
C PRO A 93 10.48 7.85 -2.49
N TRP A 94 9.57 8.23 -1.60
CA TRP A 94 8.51 9.17 -1.88
C TRP A 94 9.10 10.54 -2.24
N ARG A 95 8.57 11.15 -3.31
CA ARG A 95 8.97 12.48 -3.79
C ARG A 95 7.74 13.28 -4.18
N SER A 96 7.60 14.46 -3.58
CA SER A 96 6.48 15.37 -3.86
C SER A 96 6.40 15.72 -5.35
N GLY A 97 5.18 15.79 -5.88
CA GLY A 97 4.91 16.19 -7.27
C GLY A 97 5.32 15.19 -8.35
N THR A 98 5.89 14.03 -7.99
CA THR A 98 6.25 13.01 -8.98
C THR A 98 5.05 12.15 -9.39
N LYS A 99 4.94 11.82 -10.68
CA LYS A 99 3.88 10.95 -11.19
C LYS A 99 3.86 9.63 -10.42
N GLY A 100 2.70 9.28 -9.85
CA GLY A 100 2.49 8.07 -9.07
C GLY A 100 2.83 8.19 -7.58
N ALA A 101 3.36 9.32 -7.10
CA ALA A 101 3.49 9.58 -5.67
C ALA A 101 2.11 9.75 -5.03
N LEU A 102 1.91 9.09 -3.89
CA LEU A 102 0.65 9.07 -3.18
C LEU A 102 0.63 10.18 -2.13
N THR A 103 -0.39 11.02 -2.20
CA THR A 103 -0.68 12.08 -1.23
C THR A 103 -2.07 11.87 -0.69
N ARG A 104 -2.38 12.45 0.46
CA ARG A 104 -3.70 12.34 1.09
C ARG A 104 -4.84 12.72 0.13
N ASP A 105 -4.59 13.70 -0.73
CA ASP A 105 -5.62 14.33 -1.54
C ASP A 105 -5.64 13.82 -3.00
N CYS A 106 -4.78 12.86 -3.38
CA CYS A 106 -4.78 12.33 -4.74
C CYS A 106 -5.96 11.38 -5.03
N GLY A 107 -6.30 11.22 -6.30
CA GLY A 107 -7.42 10.37 -6.73
C GLY A 107 -7.23 8.90 -6.35
N ILE A 108 -6.00 8.38 -6.39
CA ILE A 108 -5.69 7.01 -5.93
C ILE A 108 -6.05 6.81 -4.47
N VAL A 109 -5.54 7.65 -3.55
CA VAL A 109 -5.80 7.50 -2.10
C VAL A 109 -7.29 7.64 -1.82
N SER A 110 -7.93 8.67 -2.39
CA SER A 110 -9.35 8.92 -2.17
C SER A 110 -10.25 7.82 -2.76
N GLY A 111 -9.92 7.30 -3.94
CA GLY A 111 -10.64 6.21 -4.60
C GLY A 111 -10.53 4.89 -3.85
N MET A 112 -9.33 4.54 -3.38
CA MET A 112 -9.13 3.35 -2.55
C MET A 112 -9.85 3.46 -1.20
N LYS A 113 -9.83 4.65 -0.56
CA LYS A 113 -10.60 4.90 0.66
C LYS A 113 -12.11 4.78 0.46
N LYS A 114 -12.65 5.30 -0.65
CA LYS A 114 -14.06 5.11 -1.04
C LYS A 114 -14.43 3.64 -1.24
N ALA A 115 -13.47 2.79 -1.63
CA ALA A 115 -13.64 1.35 -1.73
C ALA A 115 -13.48 0.60 -0.39
N GLY A 116 -13.31 1.32 0.73
CA GLY A 116 -13.24 0.75 2.08
C GLY A 116 -11.84 0.44 2.59
N PHE A 117 -10.79 0.77 1.83
CA PHE A 117 -9.41 0.53 2.25
C PHE A 117 -8.89 1.68 3.14
N LYS A 118 -8.06 1.33 4.12
CA LYS A 118 -7.26 2.28 4.89
C LYS A 118 -5.89 2.45 4.22
N TRP A 119 -5.37 3.67 4.20
CA TRP A 119 -4.08 4.00 3.57
C TRP A 119 -2.93 4.14 4.58
N GLY A 120 -1.85 3.38 4.40
CA GLY A 120 -0.68 3.35 5.31
C GLY A 120 0.06 4.68 5.49
N GLY A 121 -0.17 5.67 4.62
CA GLY A 121 0.30 7.04 4.83
C GLY A 121 -0.31 7.70 6.07
N GLU A 122 -1.44 7.20 6.57
CA GLU A 122 -2.16 7.72 7.75
C GLU A 122 -1.82 6.97 9.05
N ILE A 123 -0.80 6.09 9.04
CA ILE A 123 -0.31 5.45 10.27
C ILE A 123 0.07 6.54 11.29
N GLU A 124 -0.41 6.43 12.51
CA GLU A 124 0.04 7.25 13.63
C GLU A 124 1.37 6.74 14.21
N GLY A 125 2.16 7.63 14.80
CA GLY A 125 3.45 7.27 15.38
C GLY A 125 4.59 7.18 14.36
N ALA A 126 5.58 6.34 14.64
CA ALA A 126 6.89 6.37 13.98
C ALA A 126 6.97 5.68 12.60
N GLN A 127 5.86 5.17 12.07
CA GLN A 127 5.84 4.49 10.77
C GLN A 127 4.96 5.25 9.78
N LYS A 128 5.30 5.23 8.49
CA LYS A 128 4.46 5.71 7.38
C LYS A 128 4.64 4.78 6.19
N ASP A 129 3.55 4.24 5.66
CA ASP A 129 3.58 3.28 4.55
C ASP A 129 2.78 3.81 3.36
N PHE A 130 3.42 4.62 2.51
CA PHE A 130 2.70 5.36 1.48
C PHE A 130 2.16 4.49 0.36
N MET A 131 2.75 3.33 0.09
CA MET A 131 2.27 2.41 -0.95
C MET A 131 1.04 1.63 -0.52
N HIS A 132 0.85 1.43 0.79
CA HIS A 132 0.02 0.36 1.33
C HIS A 132 -1.46 0.72 1.51
N PHE A 133 -2.34 -0.20 1.10
CA PHE A 133 -3.77 -0.16 1.33
C PHE A 133 -4.28 -1.51 1.85
N SER A 134 -5.10 -1.52 2.91
CA SER A 134 -5.73 -2.75 3.41
C SER A 134 -7.06 -2.46 4.13
N LEU A 135 -7.92 -3.47 4.27
CA LEU A 135 -9.20 -3.33 5.01
C LEU A 135 -9.01 -3.28 6.54
N GLY A 136 -8.10 -4.11 7.07
CA GLY A 136 -7.91 -4.29 8.52
C GLY A 136 -7.09 -3.18 9.17
N GLY A 137 -6.47 -2.31 8.37
CA GLY A 137 -5.55 -1.27 8.84
C GLY A 137 -4.11 -1.52 8.40
N TYR A 138 -3.21 -0.77 9.01
CA TYR A 138 -1.84 -0.61 8.56
C TYR A 138 -0.88 -1.67 9.14
#